data_AF-A0A2T9Z8K8-F1
#
_entry.id   AF-A0A2T9Z8K8-F1
#
_cell.length_a   1.000
_cell.length_b   1.000
_cell.length_c   1.000
_cell.angle_alpha   90.00
_cell.angle_beta   90.00
_cell.angle_gamma   90.00
#
_symmetry.space_group_name_H-M   'P 1'
#
loop_
_entity.id
_entity.type
_entity.pdbx_description
1 polymer ?
#
loop_
_entity_poly.entity_id
_entity_poly.type
_entity_poly.pdbx_seq_one_letter_code
_entity_poly.pdbx_strand_id
1 'polypeptide(L)'
;MLPISMFEKYKDKDENYISPSGFEALASDLGLNMNEVDPLLLAWHFRCANMGFITSEEWTSTTKDFEELDNTVFEKIIQNEKSSLKEKSQLKLFYRYSGEFVVGCIPTKY
;
A
#
# COMPACT_ATOMS: atom_id res chain seq x y z
N MET A 1 -1.86 -21.54 6.07
CA MET A 1 -1.06 -21.24 4.87
C MET A 1 -0.97 -19.73 4.83
N LEU A 2 0.22 -19.13 4.90
CA LEU A 2 0.35 -17.67 5.04
C LEU A 2 -0.16 -16.95 3.78
N PRO A 3 -0.64 -15.69 3.88
CA PRO A 3 -1.20 -14.89 2.77
C PRO A 3 -0.19 -14.48 1.67
N ILE A 4 0.91 -15.23 1.55
CA ILE A 4 2.00 -15.07 0.57
C ILE A 4 1.48 -15.18 -0.87
N SER A 5 0.38 -15.91 -1.10
CA SER A 5 -0.17 -16.12 -2.44
C SER A 5 -0.49 -14.83 -3.19
N MET A 6 -1.01 -13.82 -2.50
CA MET A 6 -1.31 -12.52 -3.11
C MET A 6 -0.05 -11.70 -3.38
N PHE A 7 0.92 -11.70 -2.46
CA PHE A 7 2.20 -11.01 -2.69
C PHE A 7 2.94 -11.60 -3.90
N GLU A 8 3.02 -12.93 -3.99
CA GLU A 8 3.68 -13.64 -5.10
C GLU A 8 3.02 -13.39 -6.45
N LYS A 9 1.73 -13.04 -6.48
CA LYS A 9 1.02 -12.69 -7.72
C LYS A 9 1.48 -11.37 -8.32
N TYR A 10 1.80 -10.38 -7.48
CA TYR A 10 2.09 -9.01 -7.94
C TYR A 10 3.56 -8.62 -7.83
N LYS A 11 4.39 -9.42 -7.14
CA LYS A 11 5.83 -9.15 -7.05
C LYS A 11 6.52 -9.28 -8.41
N ASP A 12 7.60 -8.54 -8.56
CA ASP A 12 8.45 -8.65 -9.74
C ASP A 12 9.19 -9.99 -9.75
N LYS A 13 9.44 -10.52 -10.95
CA LYS A 13 10.11 -11.82 -11.10
C LYS A 13 11.53 -11.73 -10.52
N ASP A 14 11.88 -12.74 -9.72
CA ASP A 14 13.18 -12.86 -9.04
C ASP A 14 13.46 -11.75 -8.01
N GLU A 15 12.45 -10.95 -7.65
CA GLU A 15 12.54 -9.87 -6.66
C GLU A 15 11.72 -10.17 -5.39
N ASN A 16 12.01 -9.41 -4.34
CA ASN A 16 11.29 -9.48 -3.05
C ASN A 16 10.45 -8.22 -2.78
N TYR A 17 10.00 -7.56 -3.84
CA TYR A 17 9.12 -6.40 -3.78
C TYR A 17 8.12 -6.41 -4.95
N ILE A 18 7.02 -5.71 -4.73
CA ILE A 18 6.06 -5.28 -5.75
C ILE A 18 6.55 -3.92 -6.24
N SER A 19 6.85 -3.77 -7.53
CA SER A 19 7.19 -2.48 -8.15
C SER A 19 5.93 -1.63 -8.44
N PRO A 20 6.06 -0.37 -8.89
CA PRO A 20 4.92 0.48 -9.24
C PRO A 20 3.95 -0.19 -10.21
N SER A 21 4.44 -0.95 -11.19
CA SER A 21 3.59 -1.69 -12.12
C SER A 21 2.82 -2.83 -11.45
N GLY A 22 3.45 -3.54 -10.51
CA GLY A 22 2.77 -4.56 -9.71
C GLY A 22 1.73 -3.95 -8.75
N PHE A 23 2.03 -2.77 -8.19
CA PHE A 23 1.10 -2.04 -7.34
C PHE A 23 -0.12 -1.53 -8.10
N GLU A 24 0.07 -1.00 -9.32
CA GLU A 24 -1.02 -0.61 -10.22
C GLU A 24 -1.90 -1.81 -10.59
N ALA A 25 -1.28 -2.97 -10.86
CA ALA A 25 -2.02 -4.21 -11.13
C ALA A 25 -2.84 -4.68 -9.92
N LEU A 26 -2.26 -4.64 -8.72
CA LEU A 26 -2.96 -4.93 -7.45
C LEU A 26 -4.15 -3.98 -7.26
N ALA A 27 -3.92 -2.67 -7.40
CA ALA A 27 -4.96 -1.66 -7.26
C ALA A 27 -6.09 -1.85 -8.29
N SER A 28 -5.75 -2.17 -9.54
CA SER A 28 -6.72 -2.46 -10.60
C SER A 28 -7.56 -3.70 -10.30
N ASP A 29 -6.95 -4.80 -9.84
CA ASP A 29 -7.66 -6.04 -9.50
C ASP A 29 -8.58 -5.88 -8.27
N LEU A 30 -8.26 -4.91 -7.41
CA LEU A 30 -9.10 -4.46 -6.30
C LEU A 30 -10.18 -3.44 -6.72
N GLY A 31 -10.24 -3.06 -8.00
CA GLY A 31 -11.20 -2.07 -8.52
C GLY A 31 -10.91 -0.63 -8.08
N LEU A 32 -9.69 -0.34 -7.62
CA LEU A 32 -9.30 0.99 -7.15
C LEU A 32 -8.93 1.90 -8.31
N ASN A 33 -9.32 3.16 -8.22
CA ASN A 33 -8.90 4.20 -9.16
C ASN A 33 -7.58 4.83 -8.67
N MET A 34 -6.53 4.75 -9.50
CA MET A 34 -5.21 5.32 -9.21
C MET A 34 -5.21 6.84 -9.01
N ASN A 35 -6.25 7.54 -9.43
CA ASN A 35 -6.41 8.99 -9.25
C ASN A 35 -7.17 9.37 -7.97
N GLU A 36 -7.62 8.40 -7.19
CA GLU A 36 -8.30 8.62 -5.91
C GLU A 36 -7.36 8.38 -4.72
N VAL A 37 -7.86 8.61 -3.52
CA VAL A 37 -7.06 8.49 -2.29
C VAL A 37 -6.81 7.03 -1.87
N ASP A 38 -7.61 6.10 -2.36
CA ASP A 38 -7.62 4.70 -1.89
C ASP A 38 -6.30 3.95 -2.12
N PRO A 39 -5.63 4.06 -3.28
CA PRO A 39 -4.28 3.52 -3.45
C PRO A 39 -3.27 4.11 -2.47
N LEU A 40 -3.38 5.40 -2.15
CA LEU A 40 -2.49 6.04 -1.17
C LEU A 40 -2.78 5.54 0.26
N LEU A 41 -4.05 5.27 0.59
CA LEU A 41 -4.42 4.62 1.86
C LEU A 41 -3.89 3.19 1.94
N LEU A 42 -3.88 2.47 0.83
CA LEU A 42 -3.30 1.13 0.76
C LEU A 42 -1.78 1.18 1.00
N ALA A 43 -1.08 2.10 0.33
CA ALA A 43 0.36 2.31 0.56
C ALA A 43 0.67 2.72 2.01
N TRP A 44 -0.16 3.60 2.58
CA TRP A 44 -0.10 4.00 3.98
C TRP A 44 -0.28 2.81 4.94
N HIS A 45 -1.28 1.96 4.69
CA HIS A 45 -1.52 0.77 5.49
C HIS A 45 -0.29 -0.14 5.54
N PHE A 46 0.31 -0.41 4.37
CA PHE A 46 1.53 -1.20 4.22
C PHE A 46 2.80 -0.49 4.72
N ARG A 47 2.70 0.80 5.09
CA ARG A 47 3.82 1.64 5.52
C ARG A 47 4.92 1.73 4.47
N CYS A 48 4.54 1.80 3.20
CA CYS A 48 5.47 1.80 2.08
C CYS A 48 6.44 2.98 2.19
N ALA A 49 7.73 2.71 2.18
CA ALA A 49 8.77 3.75 2.24
C ALA A 49 8.93 4.48 0.89
N ASN A 50 8.69 3.80 -0.24
CA ASN A 50 8.90 4.33 -1.58
C ASN A 50 7.61 4.26 -2.41
N MET A 51 7.36 5.29 -3.21
CA MET A 51 6.14 5.39 -4.02
C MET A 51 5.98 4.22 -4.99
N GLY A 52 4.85 3.53 -4.89
CA GLY A 52 4.51 2.39 -5.74
C GLY A 52 5.29 1.11 -5.43
N PHE A 53 6.17 1.10 -4.42
CA PHE A 53 6.86 -0.12 -4.02
C PHE A 53 6.27 -0.69 -2.74
N ILE A 54 6.12 -2.02 -2.68
CA ILE A 54 5.85 -2.75 -1.44
C ILE A 54 6.87 -3.87 -1.31
N THR A 55 7.73 -3.81 -0.31
CA THR A 55 8.67 -4.89 0.03
C THR A 55 7.95 -6.05 0.70
N SER A 56 8.54 -7.24 0.63
CA SER A 56 8.02 -8.41 1.35
C SER A 56 7.92 -8.18 2.87
N GLU A 57 8.81 -7.37 3.45
CA GLU A 57 8.78 -7.00 4.87
C GLU A 57 7.59 -6.09 5.19
N GLU A 58 7.39 -5.01 4.42
CA GLU A 58 6.24 -4.10 4.55
C GLU A 58 4.92 -4.86 4.44
N TRP A 59 4.79 -5.72 3.43
CA TRP A 59 3.64 -6.60 3.25
C TRP A 59 3.44 -7.50 4.47
N THR A 60 4.44 -8.33 4.80
CA THR A 60 4.29 -9.34 5.85
C THR A 60 4.07 -8.70 7.23
N SER A 61 4.71 -7.57 7.53
CA SER A 61 4.58 -6.90 8.82
C SER A 61 3.15 -6.42 9.12
N THR A 62 2.39 -6.13 8.07
CA THR A 62 1.02 -5.60 8.15
C THR A 62 -0.03 -6.67 7.86
N THR A 63 0.33 -7.76 7.16
CA THR A 63 -0.61 -8.85 6.83
C THR A 63 -0.44 -10.11 7.69
N LYS A 64 0.56 -10.20 8.56
CA LYS A 64 0.86 -11.41 9.37
C LYS A 64 -0.30 -11.93 10.22
N ASP A 65 -1.21 -11.04 10.61
CA ASP A 65 -2.34 -11.36 11.49
C ASP A 65 -3.60 -11.74 10.69
N PHE A 66 -3.53 -11.75 9.36
CA PHE A 66 -4.62 -12.17 8.48
C PHE A 66 -4.43 -13.63 8.07
N GLU A 67 -5.51 -14.42 8.18
CA GLU A 67 -5.51 -15.81 7.72
C GLU A 67 -5.48 -15.93 6.19
N GLU A 68 -6.17 -15.02 5.51
CA GLU A 68 -6.26 -14.91 4.05
C GLU A 68 -6.37 -13.44 3.63
N LEU A 69 -5.86 -13.11 2.43
CA LEU A 69 -6.02 -11.81 1.81
C LEU A 69 -6.84 -11.97 0.54
N ASP A 70 -8.06 -11.44 0.57
CA ASP A 70 -8.96 -11.36 -0.57
C ASP A 70 -9.45 -9.91 -0.75
N ASN A 71 -10.23 -9.66 -1.81
CA ASN A 71 -10.75 -8.32 -2.09
C ASN A 71 -11.56 -7.76 -0.91
N THR A 72 -12.32 -8.59 -0.20
CA THR A 72 -13.12 -8.19 0.97
C THR A 72 -12.24 -7.66 2.11
N VAL A 73 -11.09 -8.29 2.36
CA VAL A 73 -10.13 -7.85 3.37
C VAL A 73 -9.52 -6.50 2.99
N PHE A 74 -9.14 -6.32 1.73
CA PHE A 74 -8.60 -5.05 1.24
C PHE A 74 -9.62 -3.90 1.32
N GLU A 75 -10.88 -4.15 0.95
CA GLU A 75 -11.95 -3.17 1.11
C GLU A 75 -12.10 -2.74 2.58
N LYS A 76 -12.06 -3.69 3.53
CA LYS A 76 -12.13 -3.40 4.96
C LYS A 76 -10.92 -2.60 5.45
N ILE A 77 -9.71 -2.93 4.99
CA ILE A 77 -8.50 -2.18 5.29
C ILE A 77 -8.67 -0.72 4.88
N ILE A 78 -9.08 -0.48 3.63
CA ILE A 78 -9.26 0.87 3.09
C ILE A 78 -10.32 1.64 3.90
N GLN A 79 -11.47 1.02 4.22
CA GLN A 79 -12.51 1.66 5.01
C GLN A 79 -12.08 1.97 6.45
N ASN A 80 -11.25 1.11 7.05
CA ASN A 80 -10.69 1.33 8.37
C ASN A 80 -9.71 2.51 8.36
N GLU A 81 -8.83 2.60 7.37
CA GLU A 81 -7.92 3.75 7.22
C GLU A 81 -8.70 5.04 6.94
N LYS A 82 -9.70 5.02 6.04
CA LYS A 82 -10.60 6.19 5.83
C LYS A 82 -11.24 6.66 7.13
N SER A 83 -11.66 5.72 7.98
CA SER A 83 -12.29 6.03 9.26
C SER A 83 -11.28 6.55 10.27
N SER A 84 -10.04 6.05 10.27
CA SER A 84 -8.95 6.51 11.14
C SER A 84 -8.59 7.98 10.86
N LEU A 85 -8.63 8.38 9.59
CA LEU A 85 -8.35 9.76 9.16
C LEU A 85 -9.39 10.80 9.64
N LYS A 86 -10.51 10.39 10.23
CA LYS A 86 -11.44 11.33 10.91
C LYS A 86 -10.81 11.93 12.18
N GLU A 87 -9.83 11.25 12.75
CA GLU A 87 -9.06 11.73 13.90
C GLU A 87 -7.92 12.65 13.41
N LYS A 88 -7.82 13.84 14.01
CA LYS A 88 -6.91 14.90 13.52
C LYS A 88 -5.43 14.50 13.58
N SER A 89 -5.03 13.72 14.58
CA SER A 89 -3.64 13.28 14.73
C SER A 89 -3.27 12.26 13.65
N GLN A 90 -4.16 11.29 13.35
CA GLN A 90 -3.98 10.36 12.23
C GLN A 90 -3.94 11.10 10.90
N LEU A 91 -4.84 12.06 10.67
CA LEU A 91 -4.83 12.86 9.44
C LEU A 91 -3.51 13.62 9.25
N LYS A 92 -2.94 14.18 10.32
CA LYS A 92 -1.63 14.85 10.26
C LYS A 92 -0.50 13.88 9.90
N LEU A 93 -0.51 12.67 10.47
CA LEU A 93 0.50 11.66 10.17
C LEU A 93 0.38 11.20 8.71
N PHE A 94 -0.83 10.92 8.24
CA PHE A 94 -1.09 10.55 6.86
C PHE A 94 -0.68 11.65 5.87
N TYR A 95 -1.01 12.92 6.15
CA TYR A 95 -0.61 14.05 5.30
C TYR A 95 0.91 14.23 5.24
N ARG A 96 1.60 14.02 6.37
CA ARG A 96 3.06 14.06 6.39
C ARG A 96 3.65 12.93 5.55
N TYR A 97 3.14 11.71 5.76
CA TYR A 97 3.56 10.54 5.00
C TYR A 97 3.37 10.73 3.50
N SER A 98 2.19 11.20 3.07
CA SER A 98 1.94 11.40 1.64
C SER A 98 2.89 12.42 1.01
N GLY A 99 3.27 13.46 1.76
CA GLY A 99 4.32 14.39 1.34
C GLY A 99 5.68 13.71 1.17
N GLU A 100 6.15 12.97 2.18
CA GLU A 100 7.43 12.24 2.13
C GLU A 100 7.45 11.17 1.02
N PHE A 101 6.33 10.46 0.86
CA PHE A 101 6.09 9.43 -0.16
C PHE A 101 6.23 9.97 -1.58
N VAL A 102 5.73 11.20 -1.84
CA VAL A 102 5.82 11.85 -3.15
C VAL A 102 7.18 12.54 -3.36
N VAL A 103 7.75 13.15 -2.33
CA VAL A 103 9.04 13.89 -2.44
C VAL A 103 10.22 12.94 -2.71
N GLY A 104 10.15 11.68 -2.28
CA GLY A 104 11.14 10.66 -2.64
C GLY A 104 11.29 10.41 -4.16
N CYS A 105 10.33 10.87 -4.97
CA CYS A 105 10.35 10.74 -6.43
C CYS A 105 10.89 11.98 -7.16
N ILE A 106 11.15 13.10 -6.47
CA ILE A 106 11.72 14.28 -7.08
C ILE A 106 13.24 14.08 -7.12
N PRO A 107 13.87 13.91 -8.30
CA PRO A 107 15.32 13.84 -8.37
C PRO A 107 15.91 15.13 -7.79
N THR A 108 16.73 15.00 -6.74
CA THR A 108 17.33 16.10 -5.97
C THR A 108 18.46 16.83 -6.71
N LYS A 109 18.41 16.86 -8.05
CA LYS A 109 19.38 17.59 -8.87
C LYS A 109 18.69 18.70 -9.65
N TYR A 110 18.63 19.88 -9.02
CA TYR A 110 18.72 21.18 -9.69
C TYR A 110 19.91 21.91 -9.12
#